data_AF-A0A227JA60-F1
#
_entry.id   AF-A0A227JA60-F1
#
_cell.length_a   1.000
_cell.length_b   1.000
_cell.length_c   1.000
_cell.angle_alpha   90.00
_cell.angle_beta   90.00
_cell.angle_gamma   90.00
#
_symmetry.space_group_name_H-M   'P 1'
#
loop_
_entity.id
_entity.type
_entity.pdbx_description
1 polymer ?
#
loop_
_entity_poly.entity_id
_entity_poly.type
_entity_poly.pdbx_seq_one_letter_code
_entity_poly.pdbx_strand_id
1 'polypeptide(L)'
;MKKILFSLLSITFVMLLPLRAVASWYEVTGVATIVSSEDAARLHALEDALFKAVNFSGADIGSISNLMPLLEENRKEYQFTNHEVRYILVES
;
A
#
# COMPACT_ATOMS: atom_id res chain seq x y z
N MET A 1 19.62 32.27 31.78
CA MET A 1 18.18 31.94 31.63
C MET A 1 17.65 32.04 30.20
N LYS A 2 17.97 33.10 29.43
CA LYS A 2 17.51 33.26 28.03
C LYS A 2 17.82 32.06 27.11
N LYS A 3 19.02 31.48 27.22
CA LYS A 3 19.45 30.29 26.42
C LYS A 3 18.61 29.04 26.71
N ILE A 4 18.16 28.87 27.96
CA ILE A 4 17.32 27.73 28.38
C ILE A 4 15.91 27.89 27.79
N LEU A 5 15.37 29.11 27.79
CA LEU A 5 14.09 29.42 27.18
C LEU A 5 14.09 29.15 25.67
N PHE A 6 15.15 29.59 24.95
CA PHE A 6 15.29 29.32 23.52
C PHE A 6 15.46 27.82 23.21
N SER A 7 16.17 27.08 24.08
CA SER A 7 16.33 25.63 23.94
C SER A 7 15.00 24.90 24.13
N LEU A 8 14.21 25.26 25.15
CA LEU A 8 12.88 24.69 25.38
C LEU A 8 11.91 24.98 24.23
N LEU A 9 11.94 26.20 23.70
CA LEU A 9 11.13 26.61 22.54
C LEU A 9 11.51 25.82 21.27
N SER A 10 12.80 25.59 21.05
CA SER A 10 13.28 24.80 19.92
C SER A 10 12.85 23.33 20.00
N ILE A 11 12.90 22.72 21.18
CA ILE A 11 12.48 21.33 21.37
C ILE A 11 10.96 21.18 21.16
N THR A 12 10.17 22.11 21.70
CA THR A 12 8.72 22.12 21.48
C THR A 12 8.35 22.34 20.02
N PHE A 13 9.11 23.15 19.28
CA PHE A 13 8.90 23.33 17.85
C PHE A 13 9.15 22.05 17.03
N VAL A 14 10.20 21.29 17.36
CA VAL A 14 10.48 20.01 16.69
C VAL A 14 9.39 18.97 16.97
N MET A 15 8.80 18.97 18.17
CA MET A 15 7.68 18.07 18.52
C MET A 15 6.36 18.40 17.79
N LEU A 16 6.23 19.59 17.22
CA LEU A 16 5.04 19.97 16.43
C LEU A 16 5.12 19.47 14.96
N LEU A 17 6.26 18.94 14.52
CA LEU A 17 6.38 18.35 13.18
C LEU A 17 5.53 17.07 13.12
N PRO A 18 4.53 17.00 12.24
CA PRO A 18 3.72 15.80 12.12
C PRO A 18 4.52 14.71 11.41
N LEU A 19 5.06 13.76 12.18
CA LEU A 19 5.55 12.49 11.65
C LEU A 19 4.35 11.65 11.23
N ARG A 20 3.78 11.91 10.05
CA ARG A 20 2.73 11.05 9.51
C ARG A 20 3.37 9.92 8.73
N ALA A 21 3.43 8.74 9.33
CA ALA A 21 3.43 7.50 8.58
C ALA A 21 2.03 7.35 7.98
N VAL A 22 1.80 7.98 6.82
CA VAL A 22 0.52 7.91 6.12
C VAL A 22 0.43 6.59 5.39
N ALA A 23 -0.27 5.62 5.98
CA ALA A 23 -0.92 4.60 5.20
C ALA A 23 -2.13 5.24 4.52
N SER A 24 -2.12 5.29 3.20
CA SER A 24 -3.23 5.77 2.37
C SER A 24 -3.99 4.60 1.77
N TRP A 25 -5.30 4.75 1.67
CA TRP A 25 -6.16 3.83 0.94
C TRP A 25 -6.27 4.29 -0.50
N TYR A 26 -6.16 3.34 -1.43
CA TYR A 26 -6.36 3.55 -2.85
C TYR A 26 -7.43 2.58 -3.33
N GLU A 27 -8.54 3.13 -3.79
CA GLU A 27 -9.57 2.35 -4.47
C GLU A 27 -9.21 2.28 -5.95
N VAL A 28 -9.10 1.05 -6.46
CA VAL A 28 -8.64 0.78 -7.82
C VAL A 28 -9.43 -0.38 -8.41
N THR A 29 -9.62 -0.32 -9.72
CA THR A 29 -10.26 -1.39 -10.49
C THR A 29 -9.27 -1.95 -11.51
N GLY A 30 -9.29 -3.27 -11.67
CA GLY A 30 -8.48 -3.98 -12.64
C GLY A 30 -9.33 -4.92 -13.49
N VAL A 31 -8.87 -5.17 -14.72
CA VAL A 31 -9.59 -6.01 -15.68
C VAL A 31 -8.61 -6.91 -16.40
N ALA A 32 -8.98 -8.18 -16.56
CA ALA A 32 -8.24 -9.13 -17.39
C ALA A 32 -9.19 -10.01 -18.20
N THR A 33 -8.80 -10.32 -19.43
CA THR A 33 -9.56 -11.21 -20.31
C THR A 33 -9.42 -12.66 -19.86
N ILE A 34 -10.53 -13.39 -19.78
CA ILE A 34 -10.53 -14.82 -19.50
C ILE A 34 -10.07 -15.57 -20.77
N VAL A 35 -8.93 -16.28 -20.66
CA VAL A 35 -8.38 -17.11 -21.75
C VAL A 35 -8.47 -18.58 -21.40
N SER A 36 -7.82 -19.00 -20.31
CA SER A 36 -7.73 -20.41 -19.90
C SER A 36 -8.51 -20.73 -18.62
N SER A 37 -8.56 -19.80 -17.66
CA SER A 37 -9.30 -19.97 -16.40
C SER A 37 -9.72 -18.62 -15.84
N GLU A 38 -10.83 -18.63 -15.10
CA GLU A 38 -11.29 -17.47 -14.34
C GLU A 38 -10.30 -17.12 -13.21
N ASP A 39 -9.65 -18.12 -12.59
CA ASP A 39 -8.67 -17.88 -11.54
C ASP A 39 -7.43 -17.12 -12.04
N ALA A 40 -6.90 -17.49 -13.21
CA ALA A 40 -5.80 -16.76 -13.82
C ALA A 40 -6.22 -15.34 -14.23
N ALA A 41 -7.42 -15.18 -14.77
CA ALA A 41 -7.94 -13.85 -15.11
C ALA A 41 -8.12 -12.99 -13.84
N ARG A 42 -8.61 -13.57 -12.74
CA ARG A 42 -8.74 -12.88 -11.44
C ARG A 42 -7.38 -12.42 -10.93
N LEU A 43 -6.36 -13.27 -10.98
CA LEU A 43 -5.00 -12.90 -10.58
C LEU A 43 -4.45 -11.75 -11.41
N HIS A 44 -4.59 -11.80 -12.73
CA HIS A 44 -4.15 -10.71 -13.61
C HIS A 44 -4.94 -9.42 -13.42
N ALA A 45 -6.25 -9.50 -13.13
CA ALA A 45 -7.05 -8.32 -12.79
C ALA A 45 -6.60 -7.69 -11.47
N LEU A 46 -6.26 -8.51 -10.46
CA LEU A 46 -5.69 -8.02 -9.21
C LEU A 46 -4.30 -7.41 -9.41
N GLU A 47 -3.47 -8.00 -10.27
CA GLU A 47 -2.16 -7.48 -10.65
C GLU A 47 -2.28 -6.09 -11.32
N ASP A 48 -3.19 -5.93 -12.27
CA ASP A 48 -3.48 -4.65 -12.93
C ASP A 48 -3.98 -3.58 -11.93
N ALA A 49 -4.88 -3.96 -11.02
CA ALA A 49 -5.35 -3.06 -9.96
C ALA A 49 -4.21 -2.63 -9.02
N LEU A 50 -3.39 -3.59 -8.56
CA LEU A 50 -2.24 -3.32 -7.69
C LEU A 50 -1.21 -2.45 -8.38
N PHE A 51 -0.93 -2.69 -9.66
CA PHE A 51 -0.02 -1.87 -10.44
C PHE A 51 -0.45 -0.40 -10.41
N LYS A 52 -1.74 -0.10 -10.62
CA LYS A 52 -2.28 1.27 -10.54
C LYS A 52 -2.09 1.89 -9.16
N ALA A 53 -2.45 1.17 -8.10
CA ALA A 53 -2.35 1.67 -6.73
C ALA A 53 -0.89 1.92 -6.31
N VAL A 54 -0.02 0.94 -6.53
CA VAL A 54 1.41 0.99 -6.15
C VAL A 54 2.13 2.08 -6.93
N ASN A 55 1.94 2.13 -8.26
CA ASN A 55 2.54 3.16 -9.11
C ASN A 55 2.09 4.57 -8.72
N PHE A 56 0.80 4.75 -8.39
CA PHE A 56 0.30 6.05 -7.95
C PHE A 56 0.79 6.45 -6.56
N SER A 57 0.97 5.48 -5.66
CA SER A 57 1.50 5.72 -4.31
C SER A 57 3.00 6.07 -4.27
N GLY A 58 3.74 5.77 -5.34
CA GLY A 58 5.19 5.92 -5.41
C GLY A 58 5.98 4.79 -4.76
N ALA A 59 5.32 3.68 -4.42
CA ALA A 59 5.93 2.44 -3.96
C ALA A 59 6.59 1.65 -5.11
N ASP A 60 7.43 0.67 -4.78
CA ASP A 60 8.19 -0.14 -5.74
C ASP A 60 7.28 -1.12 -6.49
N ILE A 61 7.01 -0.83 -7.75
CA ILE A 61 6.24 -1.70 -8.66
C ILE A 61 6.87 -3.09 -8.86
N GLY A 62 8.19 -3.23 -8.72
CA GLY A 62 8.88 -4.51 -8.87
C GLY A 62 8.52 -5.51 -7.76
N SER A 63 8.10 -4.99 -6.60
CA SER A 63 7.74 -5.80 -5.44
C SER A 63 6.40 -6.53 -5.59
N ILE A 64 5.52 -6.10 -6.51
CA ILE A 64 4.18 -6.69 -6.74
C ILE A 64 4.25 -8.20 -7.02
N SER A 65 5.28 -8.63 -7.76
CA SER A 65 5.52 -10.04 -8.08
C SER A 65 5.62 -10.94 -6.84
N ASN A 66 6.08 -10.41 -5.71
CA ASN A 66 6.16 -11.15 -4.44
C ASN A 66 4.80 -11.34 -3.77
N LEU A 67 3.80 -10.51 -4.09
CA LEU A 67 2.44 -10.62 -3.57
C LEU A 67 1.59 -11.62 -4.35
N MET A 68 1.85 -11.81 -5.65
CA MET A 68 0.99 -12.62 -6.52
C MET A 68 0.74 -14.04 -6.00
N PRO A 69 1.74 -14.80 -5.51
CA PRO A 69 1.50 -16.13 -4.96
C PRO A 69 0.58 -16.13 -3.73
N LEU A 70 0.56 -15.04 -2.97
CA LEU A 70 -0.27 -14.90 -1.77
C LEU A 70 -1.73 -14.56 -2.09
N LEU A 71 -2.01 -14.14 -3.33
CA LEU A 71 -3.34 -13.80 -3.82
C LEU A 71 -4.03 -14.95 -4.56
N GLU A 72 -3.34 -16.09 -4.75
CA GLU A 72 -3.89 -17.28 -5.42
C GLU A 72 -5.11 -17.83 -4.68
N GLU A 73 -5.07 -17.83 -3.35
CA GLU A 73 -6.22 -18.23 -2.53
C GLU A 73 -7.29 -17.13 -2.56
N ASN A 74 -8.50 -17.48 -2.97
CA ASN A 74 -9.60 -16.53 -3.06
C ASN A 74 -10.12 -16.12 -1.67
N ARG A 75 -9.67 -14.95 -1.21
CA ARG A 75 -10.11 -14.29 0.03
C ARG A 75 -10.63 -12.89 -0.26
N LYS A 76 -11.50 -12.40 0.64
CA LYS A 76 -11.98 -11.01 0.62
C LYS A 76 -10.94 -10.03 1.14
N GLU A 77 -10.09 -10.45 2.06
CA GLU A 77 -9.09 -9.59 2.68
C GLU A 77 -7.73 -10.27 2.80
N TYR A 78 -6.68 -9.47 2.63
CA TYR A 78 -5.29 -9.92 2.72
C TYR A 78 -4.49 -8.93 3.55
N GLN A 79 -3.61 -9.46 4.39
CA GLN A 79 -2.69 -8.69 5.23
C GLN A 79 -1.26 -9.14 4.94
N PHE A 80 -0.38 -8.17 4.74
CA PHE A 80 1.02 -8.43 4.43
C PHE A 80 1.93 -7.80 5.48
N THR A 81 3.07 -8.45 5.71
CA THR A 81 4.14 -7.91 6.56
C THR A 81 5.39 -7.77 5.72
N ASN A 82 6.28 -6.84 6.11
CA ASN A 82 7.52 -6.57 5.38
C ASN A 82 7.30 -6.23 3.89
N HIS A 83 6.22 -5.49 3.58
CA HIS A 83 5.87 -5.04 2.25
C HIS A 83 5.25 -3.64 2.30
N GLU A 84 5.37 -2.86 1.22
CA GLU A 84 4.81 -1.51 1.11
C GLU A 84 3.27 -1.55 1.09
N VAL A 85 2.71 -2.49 0.32
CA VAL A 85 1.30 -2.86 0.41
C VAL A 85 1.03 -3.55 1.76
N ARG A 86 0.19 -2.95 2.60
CA ARG A 86 -0.12 -3.48 3.95
C ARG A 86 -1.38 -4.33 4.00
N TYR A 87 -2.41 -3.93 3.26
CA TYR A 87 -3.73 -4.55 3.30
C TYR A 87 -4.39 -4.44 1.93
N ILE A 88 -5.12 -5.47 1.52
CA ILE A 88 -5.97 -5.46 0.33
C ILE A 88 -7.37 -5.91 0.74
N LEU A 89 -8.38 -5.13 0.37
CA LEU A 89 -9.79 -5.52 0.38
C LEU A 89 -10.22 -5.78 -1.06
N VAL A 90 -10.79 -6.95 -1.32
CA VAL A 90 -11.40 -7.26 -2.62
C VAL A 90 -12.91 -7.09 -2.47
N GLU A 91 -13.43 -6.06 -3.12
CA GLU A 91 -14.87 -5.89 -3.30
C GLU A 91 -15.32 -6.69 -4.53
N SER A 92 -16.41 -7.45 -4.35
CA SER A 92 -16.97 -8.41 -5.29
C SER A 92 -18.41 -8.05 -5.64
#